data_AF-A0A8C4QG71-F1
#
_entry.id   AF-A0A8C4QG71-F1
#
_cell.length_a   1.000
_cell.length_b   1.000
_cell.length_c   1.000
_cell.angle_alpha   90.00
_cell.angle_beta   90.00
_cell.angle_gamma   90.00
#
_symmetry.space_group_name_H-M   'P 1'
#
loop_
_entity.id
_entity.type
_entity.pdbx_description
1 polymer ?
#
loop_
_entity_poly.entity_id
_entity_poly.type
_entity_poly.pdbx_seq_one_letter_code
_entity_poly.pdbx_strand_id
1 'polypeptide(L)'
;MAPSGRSFVLECDVPVDGNLRVRKYRSNVSGISVCLANVEGPLVSGHFCLATEAHDDDGLPHTLEHLVFMGSEKYPYKVGSLADIVLLVFVSCFFYAFFFFRLRAFVEVCKLCQIILPPSPSPPLRRIYSDISILLQGVLDMLANRCLAQGTNAWTDTDHTCYTISTAGSQGFLNLLPIYLDHILYPTLTEASYLTEVHHVNGDGDDAGVVYCEMQARENTRESRSRRALLQSIYPGKCGYKSVTGGMLENLRTSTSHVKVCDYHRQFYRPDNLCLIITGQVEPAKVFQAMDGIERKFQRNDPMPAHVRPWLSPVPEFVASLQKLVLYPSDDESTGIVTLCWRGPMAKELFEMTAIGTLMEYLTDTPISPLQRELVEIAEPFCNKVKWSVQENSVGCVLIKSCNVPFQKLHDVRAKVFDTLERISNGTDVLDMQRMQTVIHRQILETRNHMEEHPHKSVAFHCIGHFLYGDQEEEVSKAYIIFLNEY
;
A
#
# COMPACT_ATOMS: atom_id res chain seq x y z
N MET A 1 -8.91 -39.75 0.87
CA MET A 1 -8.26 -38.43 0.85
C MET A 1 -8.80 -37.62 2.02
N ALA A 2 -7.95 -37.09 2.88
CA ALA A 2 -8.40 -36.26 3.99
C ALA A 2 -8.92 -34.91 3.45
N PRO A 3 -10.03 -34.37 3.97
CA PRO A 3 -10.53 -33.05 3.58
C PRO A 3 -9.49 -31.97 3.93
N SER A 4 -9.31 -31.00 3.04
CA SER A 4 -8.33 -29.91 3.11
C SER A 4 -8.45 -29.00 4.33
N GLY A 5 -9.61 -28.97 5.00
CA GLY A 5 -9.74 -28.28 6.29
C GLY A 5 -8.78 -28.78 7.38
N ARG A 6 -8.06 -29.89 7.16
CA ARG A 6 -7.01 -30.40 8.07
C ARG A 6 -5.60 -29.88 7.76
N SER A 7 -5.34 -29.21 6.64
CA SER A 7 -4.00 -28.70 6.33
C SER A 7 -3.71 -27.33 6.96
N PHE A 8 -4.73 -26.53 7.19
CA PHE A 8 -4.62 -25.24 7.87
C PHE A 8 -4.80 -25.40 9.38
N VAL A 9 -3.78 -25.03 10.15
CA VAL A 9 -3.81 -25.02 11.62
C VAL A 9 -4.08 -23.61 12.10
N LEU A 10 -4.99 -23.46 13.05
CA LEU A 10 -5.24 -22.19 13.73
C LEU A 10 -4.03 -21.87 14.63
N GLU A 11 -3.38 -20.75 14.40
CA GLU A 11 -2.25 -20.26 15.22
C GLU A 11 -2.74 -19.27 16.28
N CYS A 12 -3.64 -18.36 15.89
CA CYS A 12 -4.18 -17.36 16.82
C CYS A 12 -5.65 -17.04 16.56
N ASP A 13 -6.35 -16.62 17.61
CA ASP A 13 -7.72 -16.12 17.56
C ASP A 13 -7.87 -14.95 18.54
N VAL A 14 -7.95 -13.74 17.98
CA VAL A 14 -7.82 -12.50 18.74
C VAL A 14 -9.09 -11.66 18.61
N PRO A 15 -9.74 -11.28 19.73
CA PRO A 15 -10.81 -10.29 19.72
C PRO A 15 -10.22 -8.90 19.45
N VAL A 16 -10.87 -8.14 18.57
CA VAL A 16 -10.40 -6.83 18.11
C VAL A 16 -11.28 -5.73 18.70
N ASP A 17 -12.56 -5.68 18.33
CA ASP A 17 -13.55 -4.76 18.89
C ASP A 17 -14.96 -5.35 18.75
N GLY A 18 -15.77 -5.31 19.81
CA GLY A 18 -17.11 -5.91 19.85
C GLY A 18 -17.13 -7.36 19.36
N ASN A 19 -17.81 -7.60 18.23
CA ASN A 19 -17.91 -8.93 17.59
C ASN A 19 -16.80 -9.23 16.58
N LEU A 20 -15.94 -8.25 16.26
CA LEU A 20 -14.84 -8.41 15.30
C LEU A 20 -13.74 -9.26 15.93
N ARG A 21 -13.41 -10.36 15.25
CA ARG A 21 -12.32 -11.26 15.62
C ARG A 21 -11.43 -11.54 14.43
N VAL A 22 -10.12 -11.59 14.68
CA VAL A 22 -9.10 -11.97 13.68
C VAL A 22 -8.55 -13.34 14.05
N ARG A 23 -8.64 -14.28 13.10
CA ARG A 23 -8.10 -15.63 13.24
C ARG A 23 -7.00 -15.85 12.22
N LYS A 24 -5.80 -16.21 12.68
CA LYS A 24 -4.67 -16.56 11.82
C LYS A 24 -4.54 -18.07 11.71
N TYR A 25 -4.40 -18.55 10.50
CA TYR A 25 -4.15 -19.94 10.18
C TYR A 25 -2.87 -20.06 9.38
N ARG A 26 -2.21 -21.22 9.45
CA ARG A 26 -1.06 -21.53 8.62
C ARG A 26 -1.20 -22.91 7.99
N SER A 27 -0.88 -23.01 6.71
CA SER A 27 -0.85 -24.31 6.03
C SER A 27 0.39 -25.10 6.42
N ASN A 28 0.19 -26.32 6.91
CA ASN A 28 1.27 -27.30 7.14
C ASN A 28 1.83 -27.90 5.84
N VAL A 29 1.24 -27.56 4.68
CA VAL A 29 1.64 -28.08 3.37
C VAL A 29 2.44 -27.03 2.60
N SER A 30 1.87 -25.84 2.44
CA SER A 30 2.45 -24.77 1.61
C SER A 30 3.17 -23.70 2.43
N GLY A 31 2.89 -23.60 3.73
CA GLY A 31 3.37 -22.51 4.58
C GLY A 31 2.57 -21.20 4.46
N ILE A 32 1.56 -21.14 3.57
CA ILE A 32 0.72 -19.94 3.39
C ILE A 32 0.04 -19.57 4.72
N SER A 33 0.15 -18.30 5.08
CA SER A 33 -0.57 -17.72 6.22
C SER A 33 -1.90 -17.15 5.75
N VAL A 34 -2.97 -17.38 6.52
CA VAL A 34 -4.32 -16.85 6.23
C VAL A 34 -4.87 -16.15 7.47
N CYS A 35 -5.07 -14.83 7.39
CA CYS A 35 -5.74 -14.04 8.42
C CYS A 35 -7.20 -13.83 8.01
N LEU A 36 -8.15 -14.23 8.86
CA LEU A 36 -9.58 -14.11 8.62
C LEU A 36 -10.22 -13.19 9.67
N ALA A 37 -10.81 -12.08 9.22
CA ALA A 37 -11.54 -11.15 10.06
C ALA A 37 -13.01 -11.08 9.67
N ASN A 38 -13.91 -11.38 10.60
CA ASN A 38 -15.35 -11.34 10.35
C ASN A 38 -15.88 -9.90 10.51
N VAL A 39 -15.65 -9.07 9.48
CA VAL A 39 -16.21 -7.73 9.39
C VAL A 39 -17.66 -7.85 8.91
N GLU A 40 -18.59 -7.24 9.64
CA GLU A 40 -20.00 -7.20 9.25
C GLU A 40 -20.20 -6.33 8.02
N GLY A 41 -20.98 -6.82 7.06
CA GLY A 41 -21.29 -6.09 5.83
C GLY A 41 -21.35 -6.99 4.60
N PRO A 42 -21.78 -6.44 3.46
CA PRO A 42 -21.95 -7.20 2.23
C PRO A 42 -20.62 -7.44 1.49
N LEU A 43 -19.52 -6.83 1.91
CA LEU A 43 -18.24 -6.90 1.21
C LEU A 43 -17.36 -8.01 1.79
N VAL A 44 -16.63 -8.68 0.91
CA VAL A 44 -15.49 -9.53 1.26
C VAL A 44 -14.28 -8.99 0.52
N SER A 45 -13.24 -8.64 1.26
CA SER A 45 -12.00 -8.06 0.76
C SER A 45 -10.84 -9.00 1.04
N GLY A 46 -9.95 -9.18 0.06
CA GLY A 46 -8.73 -9.95 0.19
C GLY A 46 -7.51 -9.09 -0.10
N HIS A 47 -6.49 -9.22 0.75
CA HIS A 47 -5.17 -8.63 0.58
C HIS A 47 -4.15 -9.77 0.55
N PHE A 48 -3.40 -9.87 -0.54
CA PHE A 48 -2.41 -10.92 -0.78
C PHE A 48 -1.03 -10.28 -0.63
N CYS A 49 -0.49 -10.36 0.58
CA CYS A 49 0.72 -9.64 0.96
C CYS A 49 1.95 -10.56 0.85
N LEU A 50 2.97 -10.07 0.14
CA LEU A 50 4.27 -10.71 0.01
C LEU A 50 5.32 -9.77 0.59
N ALA A 51 6.12 -10.24 1.55
CA ALA A 51 7.26 -9.48 2.02
C ALA A 51 8.32 -9.46 0.91
N THR A 52 8.65 -8.28 0.39
CA THR A 52 9.55 -8.10 -0.76
C THR A 52 10.63 -7.10 -0.37
N GLU A 53 11.90 -7.40 -0.65
CA GLU A 53 13.02 -6.48 -0.40
C GLU A 53 13.69 -6.09 -1.72
N ALA A 54 13.83 -4.80 -1.97
CA ALA A 54 14.62 -4.29 -3.09
C ALA A 54 16.07 -4.10 -2.67
N HIS A 55 16.99 -4.80 -3.32
CA HIS A 55 18.42 -4.72 -3.02
C HIS A 55 19.16 -3.62 -3.80
N ASP A 56 18.52 -3.09 -4.83
CA ASP A 56 19.00 -2.03 -5.71
C ASP A 56 17.81 -1.21 -6.26
N ASP A 57 18.11 -0.28 -7.16
CA ASP A 57 17.14 0.64 -7.75
C ASP A 57 16.56 0.11 -9.09
N ASP A 58 16.60 -1.20 -9.35
CA ASP A 58 16.08 -1.81 -10.59
C ASP A 58 14.54 -1.88 -10.63
N GLY A 59 13.85 -1.58 -9.53
CA GLY A 59 12.38 -1.55 -9.53
C GLY A 59 11.72 -2.93 -9.72
N LEU A 60 12.43 -4.00 -9.36
CA LEU A 60 11.94 -5.38 -9.51
C LEU A 60 10.60 -5.63 -8.79
N PRO A 61 10.35 -5.14 -7.55
CA PRO A 61 9.06 -5.35 -6.90
C PRO A 61 7.89 -4.74 -7.69
N HIS A 62 8.03 -3.48 -8.11
CA HIS A 62 7.00 -2.75 -8.85
C HIS A 62 6.80 -3.31 -10.27
N THR A 63 7.90 -3.67 -10.94
CA THR A 63 7.84 -4.35 -12.24
C THR A 63 7.04 -5.66 -12.16
N LEU A 64 7.28 -6.44 -11.11
CA LEU A 64 6.61 -7.71 -10.92
C LEU A 64 5.13 -7.55 -10.51
N GLU A 65 4.81 -6.48 -9.77
CA GLU A 65 3.44 -6.06 -9.51
C GLU A 65 2.60 -6.01 -10.80
N HIS A 66 3.11 -5.34 -11.83
CA HIS A 66 2.46 -5.25 -13.14
C HIS A 66 2.43 -6.60 -13.87
N LEU A 67 3.57 -7.28 -13.94
CA LEU A 67 3.72 -8.48 -14.79
C LEU A 67 2.91 -9.68 -14.29
N VAL A 68 2.60 -9.74 -12.99
CA VAL A 68 1.71 -10.76 -12.41
C VAL A 68 0.30 -10.71 -13.00
N PHE A 69 -0.16 -9.53 -13.44
CA PHE A 69 -1.47 -9.38 -14.07
C PHE A 69 -1.50 -9.69 -15.58
N MET A 70 -0.34 -9.99 -16.18
CA MET A 70 -0.24 -10.25 -17.62
C MET A 70 -0.63 -11.68 -18.01
N GLY A 71 -0.83 -12.56 -17.03
CA GLY A 71 -1.30 -13.92 -17.20
C GLY A 71 -0.64 -14.89 -16.23
N SER A 72 -1.20 -16.09 -16.15
CA SER A 72 -0.75 -17.19 -15.29
C SER A 72 -0.75 -18.53 -16.02
N GLU A 73 -0.19 -19.57 -15.40
CA GLU A 73 -0.18 -20.93 -15.95
C GLU A 73 -1.58 -21.42 -16.38
N LYS A 74 -2.61 -21.17 -15.56
CA LYS A 74 -4.00 -21.54 -15.90
C LYS A 74 -4.72 -20.52 -16.76
N TYR A 75 -4.30 -19.25 -16.71
CA TYR A 75 -4.92 -18.14 -17.44
C TYR A 75 -3.84 -17.39 -18.22
N PRO A 76 -3.29 -17.96 -19.31
CA PRO A 76 -2.03 -17.52 -19.89
C PRO A 76 -2.09 -16.24 -20.75
N TYR A 77 -3.24 -15.57 -20.80
CA TYR A 77 -3.47 -14.44 -21.69
C TYR A 77 -3.84 -13.18 -20.91
N LYS A 78 -3.24 -12.04 -21.29
CA LYS A 78 -3.65 -10.72 -20.81
C LYS A 78 -5.09 -10.43 -21.22
N VAL A 79 -5.45 -10.62 -22.49
CA VAL A 79 -6.82 -10.43 -23.00
C VAL A 79 -7.40 -11.79 -23.37
N GLY A 80 -8.65 -12.05 -22.96
CA GLY A 80 -9.34 -13.31 -23.23
C GLY A 80 -9.46 -13.60 -24.72
N SER A 81 -9.83 -14.83 -25.07
CA SER A 81 -10.03 -15.23 -26.46
C SER A 81 -11.10 -14.34 -27.13
N LEU A 82 -11.07 -14.23 -28.47
CA LEU A 82 -12.09 -13.51 -29.24
C LEU A 82 -13.53 -13.94 -28.88
N ALA A 83 -13.72 -15.20 -28.46
CA ALA A 83 -15.01 -15.73 -28.00
C ALA A 83 -15.47 -15.12 -26.66
N ASP A 84 -14.54 -14.82 -25.74
CA ASP A 84 -14.84 -14.19 -24.45
C ASP A 84 -15.23 -12.71 -24.63
N ILE A 85 -14.60 -12.02 -25.59
CA ILE A 85 -14.93 -10.65 -26.00
C ILE A 85 -16.33 -10.61 -26.62
N VAL A 86 -16.67 -11.56 -27.50
CA VAL A 86 -18.00 -11.65 -28.12
C VAL A 86 -19.09 -11.92 -27.09
N LEU A 87 -18.83 -12.80 -26.10
CA LEU A 87 -19.76 -13.04 -25.01
C LEU A 87 -19.96 -11.80 -24.12
N LEU A 88 -18.90 -11.01 -23.89
CA LEU A 88 -18.94 -9.74 -23.15
C LEU A 88 -19.71 -8.63 -23.88
N VAL A 89 -19.54 -8.51 -25.19
CA VAL A 89 -20.38 -7.62 -26.01
C VAL A 89 -21.84 -8.06 -25.91
N PHE A 90 -22.11 -9.37 -26.00
CA PHE A 90 -23.47 -9.89 -25.86
C PHE A 90 -24.09 -9.61 -24.49
N VAL A 91 -23.38 -9.89 -23.39
CA VAL A 91 -23.89 -9.65 -22.03
C VAL A 91 -24.03 -8.15 -21.75
N SER A 92 -23.07 -7.33 -22.17
CA SER A 92 -23.14 -5.87 -22.00
C SER A 92 -24.27 -5.27 -22.83
N CYS A 93 -24.49 -5.72 -24.07
CA CYS A 93 -25.65 -5.33 -24.88
C CYS A 93 -26.97 -5.79 -24.27
N PHE A 94 -27.02 -6.97 -23.65
CA PHE A 94 -28.23 -7.47 -22.97
C PHE A 94 -28.55 -6.66 -21.71
N PHE A 95 -27.55 -6.31 -20.91
CA PHE A 95 -27.70 -5.43 -19.75
C PHE A 95 -28.06 -4.00 -20.15
N TYR A 96 -27.43 -3.45 -21.20
CA TYR A 96 -27.80 -2.14 -21.74
C TYR A 96 -29.24 -2.12 -22.25
N ALA A 97 -29.70 -3.17 -22.95
CA ALA A 97 -31.07 -3.29 -23.41
C ALA A 97 -32.09 -3.39 -22.25
N PHE A 98 -31.73 -4.08 -21.17
CA PHE A 98 -32.57 -4.22 -19.97
C PHE A 98 -32.64 -2.92 -19.16
N PHE A 99 -31.54 -2.16 -19.08
CA PHE A 99 -31.48 -0.87 -18.39
C PHE A 99 -32.14 0.26 -19.20
N PHE A 100 -31.99 0.27 -20.53
CA PHE A 100 -32.65 1.27 -21.39
C PHE A 100 -34.17 1.19 -21.32
N PHE A 101 -34.73 -0.01 -21.13
CA PHE A 101 -36.18 -0.18 -20.96
C PHE A 101 -36.70 0.39 -19.63
N ARG A 102 -35.89 0.41 -18.56
CA ARG A 102 -36.27 1.04 -17.28
C ARG A 102 -35.95 2.54 -17.20
N LEU A 103 -34.91 3.01 -17.89
CA LEU A 103 -34.56 4.43 -17.90
C LEU A 103 -35.56 5.28 -18.69
N ARG A 104 -36.21 4.71 -19.71
CA ARG A 104 -37.26 5.40 -20.49
C ARG A 104 -38.46 5.80 -19.63
N ALA A 105 -38.84 4.96 -18.65
CA ALA A 105 -39.90 5.27 -17.70
C ALA A 105 -39.51 6.37 -16.69
N PHE A 106 -38.23 6.43 -16.29
CA PHE A 106 -37.73 7.46 -15.36
C PHE A 106 -37.60 8.84 -16.02
N VAL A 107 -37.16 8.89 -17.28
CA VAL A 107 -37.02 10.15 -18.04
C VAL A 107 -38.38 10.79 -18.38
N GLU A 108 -39.43 9.99 -18.60
CA GLU A 108 -40.79 10.54 -18.75
C GLU A 108 -41.34 11.12 -17.44
N VAL A 109 -41.05 10.49 -16.29
CA VAL A 109 -41.42 11.03 -14.96
C VAL A 109 -40.67 12.34 -14.67
N CYS A 110 -39.38 12.44 -14.99
CA CYS A 110 -38.61 13.68 -14.80
C CYS A 110 -39.08 14.84 -15.72
N LYS A 111 -39.59 14.55 -16.93
CA LYS A 111 -40.18 15.58 -17.82
C LYS A 111 -41.53 16.11 -17.32
N LEU A 112 -42.31 15.30 -16.60
CA LEU A 112 -43.55 15.73 -15.94
C LEU A 112 -43.30 16.64 -14.72
N CYS A 113 -42.12 16.59 -14.12
CA CYS A 113 -41.81 17.30 -12.86
C CYS A 113 -40.99 18.60 -12.99
N GLN A 114 -40.65 19.09 -14.19
CA GLN A 114 -39.89 20.34 -14.43
C GLN A 114 -38.68 20.57 -13.49
N ILE A 115 -37.84 19.56 -13.27
CA ILE A 115 -36.59 19.74 -12.50
C ILE A 115 -35.49 20.21 -13.44
N ILE A 116 -35.01 21.46 -13.26
CA ILE A 116 -33.87 22.03 -13.97
C ILE A 116 -32.57 21.65 -13.23
N LEU A 117 -31.62 21.01 -13.90
CA LEU A 117 -30.25 20.80 -13.39
C LEU A 117 -29.31 21.87 -13.97
N PRO A 118 -28.44 22.51 -13.15
CA PRO A 118 -27.52 23.54 -13.63
C PRO A 118 -26.24 22.96 -14.25
N PRO A 119 -25.55 23.71 -15.13
CA PRO A 119 -24.27 23.30 -15.70
C PRO A 119 -23.09 23.72 -14.79
N SER A 120 -22.05 22.89 -14.69
CA SER A 120 -20.79 23.25 -14.02
C SER A 120 -19.59 23.10 -14.97
N PRO A 121 -18.63 24.05 -14.99
CA PRO A 121 -17.40 23.96 -15.77
C PRO A 121 -16.30 23.16 -15.02
N SER A 122 -15.32 22.65 -15.77
CA SER A 122 -14.15 21.80 -15.42
C SER A 122 -12.92 22.59 -14.88
N PRO A 123 -11.75 21.97 -14.55
CA PRO A 123 -11.39 20.68 -13.90
C PRO A 123 -10.40 20.89 -12.70
N PRO A 124 -9.82 19.84 -12.04
CA PRO A 124 -8.38 19.59 -12.28
C PRO A 124 -7.88 18.13 -12.09
N LEU A 125 -6.89 17.75 -12.92
CA LEU A 125 -5.67 16.91 -12.76
C LEU A 125 -5.49 15.83 -11.64
N ARG A 126 -6.36 15.68 -10.65
CA ARG A 126 -6.32 14.56 -9.67
C ARG A 126 -6.91 13.25 -10.20
N ARG A 127 -7.62 13.30 -11.32
CA ARG A 127 -8.21 12.11 -11.95
C ARG A 127 -7.21 11.17 -12.62
N ILE A 128 -5.99 11.63 -12.88
CA ILE A 128 -4.97 10.79 -13.53
C ILE A 128 -4.57 9.62 -12.61
N TYR A 129 -4.64 9.76 -11.27
CA TYR A 129 -4.34 8.66 -10.36
C TYR A 129 -5.49 7.66 -10.16
N SER A 130 -6.75 8.07 -10.38
CA SER A 130 -7.89 7.15 -10.36
C SER A 130 -8.11 6.44 -11.70
N ASP A 131 -7.59 7.01 -12.78
CA ASP A 131 -7.82 6.52 -14.15
C ASP A 131 -6.70 5.59 -14.66
N ILE A 132 -5.69 5.26 -13.83
CA ILE A 132 -4.70 4.19 -14.11
C ILE A 132 -5.31 2.78 -13.96
N SER A 133 -6.52 2.68 -13.38
CA SER A 133 -7.38 1.48 -13.43
C SER A 133 -7.66 0.97 -14.85
N ILE A 134 -7.32 1.75 -15.89
CA ILE A 134 -7.52 1.40 -17.30
C ILE A 134 -6.38 0.53 -17.87
N LEU A 135 -5.19 0.48 -17.24
CA LEU A 135 -4.01 -0.24 -17.77
C LEU A 135 -3.93 -1.72 -17.37
N LEU A 136 -4.70 -2.12 -16.36
CA LEU A 136 -4.78 -3.50 -15.84
C LEU A 136 -5.83 -4.38 -16.53
N GLN A 137 -6.59 -3.82 -17.50
CA GLN A 137 -7.71 -4.49 -18.15
C GLN A 137 -7.29 -5.78 -18.87
N GLY A 138 -7.32 -6.87 -18.11
CA GLY A 138 -7.01 -8.21 -18.57
C GLY A 138 -8.07 -9.23 -18.17
N VAL A 139 -7.79 -10.51 -18.40
CA VAL A 139 -8.68 -11.63 -18.06
C VAL A 139 -9.07 -11.61 -16.59
N LEU A 140 -8.12 -11.28 -15.70
CA LEU A 140 -8.37 -11.20 -14.28
C LEU A 140 -9.41 -10.12 -13.93
N ASP A 141 -9.28 -8.92 -14.48
CA ASP A 141 -10.26 -7.83 -14.31
C ASP A 141 -11.64 -8.21 -14.86
N MET A 142 -11.70 -8.86 -16.01
CA MET A 142 -12.97 -9.32 -16.59
C MET A 142 -13.66 -10.35 -15.68
N LEU A 143 -12.91 -11.29 -15.12
CA LEU A 143 -13.42 -12.27 -14.17
C LEU A 143 -13.83 -11.60 -12.85
N ALA A 144 -13.04 -10.63 -12.38
CA ALA A 144 -13.34 -9.85 -11.18
C ALA A 144 -14.68 -9.11 -11.32
N ASN A 145 -14.90 -8.44 -12.45
CA ASN A 145 -16.17 -7.78 -12.76
C ASN A 145 -17.36 -8.76 -12.79
N ARG A 146 -17.18 -9.97 -13.34
CA ARG A 146 -18.21 -11.03 -13.32
C ARG A 146 -18.52 -11.54 -11.90
N CYS A 147 -17.59 -11.36 -10.97
CA CYS A 147 -17.74 -11.72 -9.57
C CYS A 147 -18.16 -10.52 -8.69
N LEU A 148 -18.70 -9.46 -9.31
CA LEU A 148 -19.15 -8.23 -8.63
C LEU A 148 -18.02 -7.52 -7.85
N ALA A 149 -16.79 -7.61 -8.36
CA ALA A 149 -15.69 -6.77 -7.91
C ALA A 149 -15.67 -5.44 -8.67
N GLN A 150 -15.15 -4.40 -8.05
CA GLN A 150 -14.84 -3.13 -8.72
C GLN A 150 -13.39 -3.15 -9.24
N GLY A 151 -13.09 -4.11 -10.13
CA GLY A 151 -11.75 -4.32 -10.68
C GLY A 151 -10.74 -4.94 -9.71
N THR A 152 -9.52 -5.14 -10.22
CA THR A 152 -8.34 -5.57 -9.48
C THR A 152 -7.45 -4.38 -9.14
N ASN A 153 -6.64 -4.51 -8.08
CA ASN A 153 -5.65 -3.49 -7.75
C ASN A 153 -4.45 -4.13 -7.05
N ALA A 154 -3.31 -3.47 -7.10
CA ALA A 154 -2.11 -3.84 -6.36
C ALA A 154 -1.33 -2.58 -5.99
N TRP A 155 -0.37 -2.74 -5.10
CA TRP A 155 0.57 -1.68 -4.77
C TRP A 155 1.86 -2.27 -4.21
N THR A 156 2.93 -1.52 -4.43
CA THR A 156 4.27 -1.83 -3.95
C THR A 156 4.71 -0.77 -2.96
N ASP A 157 4.98 -1.17 -1.72
CA ASP A 157 5.68 -0.35 -0.75
C ASP A 157 7.18 -0.65 -0.76
N THR A 158 7.88 -0.09 0.21
CA THR A 158 9.31 -0.31 0.46
C THR A 158 9.57 -1.73 0.93
N ASP A 159 8.65 -2.33 1.69
CA ASP A 159 8.81 -3.57 2.43
C ASP A 159 7.94 -4.74 1.97
N HIS A 160 6.96 -4.49 1.11
CA HIS A 160 6.07 -5.52 0.62
C HIS A 160 5.37 -5.12 -0.68
N THR A 161 4.84 -6.13 -1.36
CA THR A 161 3.92 -5.97 -2.49
C THR A 161 2.59 -6.62 -2.10
N CYS A 162 1.49 -5.90 -2.32
CA CYS A 162 0.16 -6.34 -1.91
C CYS A 162 -0.83 -6.26 -3.08
N TYR A 163 -1.44 -7.41 -3.39
CA TYR A 163 -2.53 -7.48 -4.37
C TYR A 163 -3.87 -7.46 -3.64
N THR A 164 -4.87 -6.81 -4.21
CA THR A 164 -6.17 -6.62 -3.56
C THR A 164 -7.32 -6.96 -4.51
N ILE A 165 -8.38 -7.49 -3.91
CA ILE A 165 -9.67 -7.75 -4.57
C ILE A 165 -10.77 -7.55 -3.54
N SER A 166 -11.89 -6.96 -3.94
CA SER A 166 -13.07 -6.86 -3.08
C SER A 166 -14.32 -7.18 -3.88
N THR A 167 -15.18 -8.06 -3.36
CA THR A 167 -16.41 -8.49 -4.02
C THR A 167 -17.63 -8.27 -3.13
N ALA A 168 -18.79 -8.08 -3.74
CA ALA A 168 -20.06 -8.21 -3.05
C ALA A 168 -20.38 -9.69 -2.77
N GLY A 169 -20.40 -10.06 -1.49
CA GLY A 169 -20.62 -11.42 -1.00
C GLY A 169 -19.40 -12.33 -1.14
N SER A 170 -19.41 -13.42 -0.38
CA SER A 170 -18.30 -14.38 -0.33
C SER A 170 -18.19 -15.27 -1.56
N GLN A 171 -19.29 -15.53 -2.29
CA GLN A 171 -19.25 -16.44 -3.44
C GLN A 171 -18.35 -15.91 -4.58
N GLY A 172 -18.46 -14.61 -4.89
CA GLY A 172 -17.58 -13.98 -5.88
C GLY A 172 -16.13 -14.06 -5.46
N PHE A 173 -15.84 -13.74 -4.20
CA PHE A 173 -14.50 -13.83 -3.62
C PHE A 173 -13.91 -15.25 -3.73
N LEU A 174 -14.66 -16.25 -3.30
CA LEU A 174 -14.23 -17.66 -3.31
C LEU A 174 -13.97 -18.18 -4.72
N ASN A 175 -14.70 -17.68 -5.73
CA ASN A 175 -14.46 -18.02 -7.13
C ASN A 175 -13.16 -17.38 -7.67
N LEU A 176 -12.86 -16.15 -7.26
CA LEU A 176 -11.66 -15.42 -7.70
C LEU A 176 -10.39 -15.86 -6.96
N LEU A 177 -10.52 -16.27 -5.70
CA LEU A 177 -9.38 -16.62 -4.83
C LEU A 177 -8.36 -17.56 -5.51
N PRO A 178 -8.74 -18.73 -6.06
CA PRO A 178 -7.78 -19.61 -6.72
C PRO A 178 -7.19 -19.01 -8.02
N ILE A 179 -7.89 -18.08 -8.66
CA ILE A 179 -7.43 -17.41 -9.89
C ILE A 179 -6.35 -16.39 -9.55
N TYR A 180 -6.59 -15.58 -8.51
CA TYR A 180 -5.61 -14.62 -7.98
C TYR A 180 -4.34 -15.32 -7.49
N LEU A 181 -4.48 -16.41 -6.74
CA LEU A 181 -3.34 -17.20 -6.27
C LEU A 181 -2.52 -17.78 -7.42
N ASP A 182 -3.16 -18.19 -8.53
CA ASP A 182 -2.45 -18.69 -9.72
C ASP A 182 -1.68 -17.56 -10.42
N HIS A 183 -2.22 -16.34 -10.50
CA HIS A 183 -1.50 -15.17 -11.01
C HIS A 183 -0.29 -14.81 -10.16
N ILE A 184 -0.44 -14.79 -8.84
CA ILE A 184 0.64 -14.41 -7.93
C ILE A 184 1.74 -15.48 -7.93
N LEU A 185 1.38 -16.76 -7.77
CA LEU A 185 2.36 -17.83 -7.55
C LEU A 185 2.87 -18.48 -8.86
N TYR A 186 2.11 -18.40 -9.95
CA TYR A 186 2.44 -18.99 -11.24
C TYR A 186 2.19 -18.06 -12.42
N PRO A 187 2.72 -16.82 -12.41
CA PRO A 187 2.60 -15.89 -13.54
C PRO A 187 3.36 -16.41 -14.76
N THR A 188 2.92 -16.01 -15.96
CA THR A 188 3.60 -16.40 -17.21
C THR A 188 4.95 -15.71 -17.39
N LEU A 189 5.07 -14.45 -16.94
CA LEU A 189 6.26 -13.60 -17.05
C LEU A 189 6.94 -13.70 -18.43
N THR A 190 6.19 -13.47 -19.51
CA THR A 190 6.78 -13.57 -20.85
C THR A 190 7.71 -12.39 -21.15
N GLU A 191 8.74 -12.62 -21.97
CA GLU A 191 9.65 -11.54 -22.41
C GLU A 191 8.91 -10.44 -23.17
N ALA A 192 7.88 -10.80 -23.95
CA ALA A 192 7.03 -9.83 -24.64
C ALA A 192 6.28 -8.92 -23.66
N SER A 193 5.69 -9.49 -22.59
CA SER A 193 5.03 -8.72 -21.53
C SER A 193 6.01 -7.80 -20.82
N TYR A 194 7.23 -8.29 -20.52
CA TYR A 194 8.30 -7.50 -19.93
C TYR A 194 8.64 -6.27 -20.78
N LEU A 195 8.86 -6.44 -22.09
CA LEU A 195 9.20 -5.34 -22.99
C LEU A 195 8.11 -4.26 -23.01
N THR A 196 6.84 -4.67 -23.08
CA THR A 196 5.73 -3.71 -23.16
C THR A 196 5.43 -3.01 -21.84
N GLU A 197 5.53 -3.70 -20.71
CA GLU A 197 5.18 -3.14 -19.40
C GLU A 197 6.32 -2.38 -18.75
N VAL A 198 7.57 -2.81 -18.94
CA VAL A 198 8.72 -2.27 -18.20
C VAL A 198 9.37 -1.13 -18.96
N HIS A 199 10.12 -1.45 -20.02
CA HIS A 199 10.84 -0.48 -20.83
C HIS A 199 11.10 -1.02 -22.25
N HIS A 200 10.87 -0.18 -23.25
CA HIS A 200 11.34 -0.36 -24.62
C HIS A 200 11.47 1.01 -25.31
N VAL A 201 12.12 1.05 -26.47
CA VAL A 201 12.10 2.23 -27.35
C VAL A 201 11.03 2.02 -28.43
N ASN A 202 10.11 2.97 -28.57
CA ASN A 202 9.02 2.87 -29.54
C ASN A 202 9.48 3.22 -30.97
N GLY A 203 8.56 3.17 -31.93
CA GLY A 203 8.86 3.45 -33.34
C GLY A 203 9.32 4.89 -33.64
N ASP A 204 9.05 5.82 -32.75
CA ASP A 204 9.44 7.24 -32.87
C ASP A 204 10.80 7.53 -32.19
N GLY A 205 11.39 6.53 -31.52
CA GLY A 205 12.66 6.67 -30.81
C GLY A 205 12.53 7.13 -29.36
N ASP A 206 11.32 7.20 -28.82
CA ASP A 206 11.05 7.60 -27.44
C ASP A 206 11.09 6.39 -26.49
N ASP A 207 11.51 6.62 -25.24
CA ASP A 207 11.35 5.63 -24.18
C ASP A 207 9.87 5.42 -23.86
N ALA A 208 9.45 4.15 -23.87
CA ALA A 208 8.10 3.69 -23.60
C ALA A 208 8.10 2.52 -22.61
N GLY A 209 6.92 2.16 -22.12
CA GLY A 209 6.73 1.16 -21.07
C GLY A 209 5.92 1.74 -19.92
N VAL A 210 4.97 0.98 -19.38
CA VAL A 210 4.05 1.47 -18.36
C VAL A 210 4.81 1.89 -17.09
N VAL A 211 5.68 1.02 -16.58
CA VAL A 211 6.49 1.26 -15.38
C VAL A 211 7.48 2.41 -15.61
N TYR A 212 8.14 2.44 -16.77
CA TYR A 212 9.07 3.52 -17.11
C TYR A 212 8.37 4.88 -17.16
N CYS A 213 7.23 5.00 -17.86
CA CYS A 213 6.46 6.25 -17.93
C CYS A 213 5.93 6.69 -16.56
N GLU A 214 5.52 5.74 -15.72
CA GLU A 214 5.10 6.01 -14.35
C GLU A 214 6.23 6.61 -13.51
N MET A 215 7.43 6.03 -13.59
CA MET A 215 8.59 6.53 -12.87
C MET A 215 9.10 7.85 -13.46
N GLN A 216 8.95 8.06 -14.77
CA GLN A 216 9.35 9.29 -15.44
C GLN A 216 8.59 10.50 -14.89
N ALA A 217 7.31 10.33 -14.56
CA ALA A 217 6.49 11.37 -13.96
C ALA A 217 6.90 11.73 -12.52
N ARG A 218 7.66 10.86 -11.83
CA ARG A 218 7.87 10.93 -10.37
C ARG A 218 9.32 11.18 -9.97
N GLU A 219 10.28 10.55 -10.64
CA GLU A 219 11.70 10.49 -10.23
C GLU A 219 12.28 11.87 -9.92
N ASN A 220 11.96 12.85 -10.77
CA ASN A 220 12.53 14.19 -10.71
C ASN A 220 11.67 15.20 -9.94
N THR A 221 10.56 14.78 -9.34
CA THR A 221 9.77 15.66 -8.46
C THR A 221 10.57 16.06 -7.23
N ARG A 222 10.29 17.25 -6.68
CA ARG A 222 10.94 17.75 -5.45
C ARG A 222 10.80 16.76 -4.29
N GLU A 223 9.62 16.12 -4.17
CA GLU A 223 9.34 15.14 -3.12
C GLU A 223 10.17 13.88 -3.29
N SER A 224 10.24 13.33 -4.50
CA SER A 224 10.97 12.08 -4.78
C SER A 224 12.48 12.26 -4.57
N ARG A 225 13.08 13.32 -5.14
CA ARG A 225 14.52 13.58 -5.00
C ARG A 225 14.91 13.82 -3.55
N SER A 226 14.13 14.62 -2.82
CA SER A 226 14.38 14.89 -1.40
C SER A 226 14.22 13.63 -0.54
N ARG A 227 13.13 12.87 -0.72
CA ARG A 227 12.87 11.62 0.02
C ARG A 227 13.95 10.58 -0.24
N ARG A 228 14.35 10.37 -1.50
CA ARG A 228 15.41 9.43 -1.87
C ARG A 228 16.75 9.79 -1.21
N ALA A 229 17.17 11.05 -1.31
CA ALA A 229 18.40 11.51 -0.69
C ALA A 229 18.38 11.36 0.85
N LEU A 230 17.22 11.58 1.46
CA LEU A 230 17.00 11.37 2.89
C LEU A 230 17.12 9.89 3.27
N LEU A 231 16.41 9.00 2.58
CA LEU A 231 16.43 7.56 2.86
C LEU A 231 17.83 6.95 2.68
N GLN A 232 18.53 7.32 1.60
CA GLN A 232 19.92 6.93 1.35
C GLN A 232 20.90 7.44 2.41
N SER A 233 20.55 8.50 3.14
CA SER A 233 21.38 9.06 4.20
C SER A 233 21.06 8.45 5.56
N ILE A 234 19.78 8.25 5.88
CA ILE A 234 19.35 7.74 7.19
C ILE A 234 19.52 6.23 7.31
N TYR A 235 19.43 5.48 6.20
CA TYR A 235 19.72 4.04 6.10
C TYR A 235 21.07 3.79 5.39
N PRO A 236 22.21 3.91 6.10
CA PRO A 236 23.52 3.68 5.52
C PRO A 236 23.77 2.19 5.22
N GLY A 237 24.83 1.90 4.46
CA GLY A 237 25.23 0.53 4.14
C GLY A 237 24.28 -0.18 3.17
N LYS A 238 24.19 -1.52 3.31
CA LYS A 238 23.30 -2.38 2.54
C LYS A 238 21.97 -2.51 3.29
N CYS A 239 20.91 -1.89 2.78
CA CYS A 239 19.60 -1.87 3.41
C CYS A 239 18.54 -1.57 2.34
N GLY A 240 17.52 -2.41 2.20
CA GLY A 240 16.47 -2.22 1.20
C GLY A 240 15.60 -0.97 1.40
N TYR A 241 15.53 -0.41 2.62
CA TYR A 241 14.72 0.78 2.91
C TYR A 241 15.15 2.05 2.17
N LYS A 242 16.35 2.05 1.58
CA LYS A 242 16.87 3.17 0.80
C LYS A 242 16.67 3.02 -0.70
N SER A 243 16.28 1.84 -1.16
CA SER A 243 16.14 1.49 -2.56
C SER A 243 14.86 2.09 -3.13
N VAL A 244 14.87 2.42 -4.43
CA VAL A 244 13.70 2.89 -5.16
C VAL A 244 12.94 1.68 -5.71
N THR A 245 11.94 1.21 -4.97
CA THR A 245 11.16 0.00 -5.33
C THR A 245 10.39 0.13 -6.64
N GLY A 246 10.11 1.36 -7.08
CA GLY A 246 9.52 1.66 -8.39
C GLY A 246 10.48 1.56 -9.58
N GLY A 247 11.79 1.65 -9.33
CA GLY A 247 12.85 1.67 -10.34
C GLY A 247 13.32 3.08 -10.72
N MET A 248 14.64 3.28 -10.72
CA MET A 248 15.24 4.48 -11.31
C MET A 248 15.23 4.35 -12.85
N LEU A 249 14.99 5.44 -13.57
CA LEU A 249 14.87 5.43 -15.04
C LEU A 249 16.12 4.84 -15.72
N GLU A 250 17.30 5.20 -15.22
CA GLU A 250 18.57 4.64 -15.71
C GLU A 250 18.63 3.13 -15.52
N ASN A 251 18.22 2.64 -14.35
CA ASN A 251 18.21 1.22 -14.03
C ASN A 251 17.16 0.45 -14.83
N LEU A 252 15.95 1.00 -14.99
CA LEU A 252 14.90 0.41 -15.82
C LEU A 252 15.35 0.23 -17.27
N ARG A 253 16.15 1.18 -17.78
CA ARG A 253 16.71 1.13 -19.15
C ARG A 253 17.88 0.16 -19.31
N THR A 254 18.74 0.03 -18.31
CA THR A 254 20.09 -0.56 -18.50
C THR A 254 20.40 -1.76 -17.62
N SER A 255 19.80 -1.87 -16.45
CA SER A 255 20.13 -2.88 -15.43
C SER A 255 19.02 -3.89 -15.21
N THR A 256 17.77 -3.42 -15.29
CA THR A 256 16.56 -4.25 -15.17
C THR A 256 16.49 -5.17 -16.38
N SER A 257 16.24 -6.46 -16.12
CA SER A 257 16.13 -7.46 -17.17
C SER A 257 15.04 -8.47 -16.84
N HIS A 258 14.49 -9.08 -17.89
CA HIS A 258 13.51 -10.15 -17.76
C HIS A 258 14.00 -11.29 -16.84
N VAL A 259 15.28 -11.64 -16.93
CA VAL A 259 15.91 -12.67 -16.07
C VAL A 259 15.87 -12.26 -14.60
N LYS A 260 16.29 -11.03 -14.27
CA LYS A 260 16.24 -10.51 -12.89
C LYS A 260 14.83 -10.52 -12.33
N VAL A 261 13.84 -10.13 -13.13
CA VAL A 261 12.42 -10.15 -12.73
C VAL A 261 11.96 -11.58 -12.42
N CYS A 262 12.31 -12.55 -13.28
CA CYS A 262 11.97 -13.95 -13.05
C CYS A 262 12.65 -14.51 -11.80
N ASP A 263 13.92 -14.17 -11.58
CA ASP A 263 14.67 -14.60 -10.39
C ASP A 263 14.11 -13.96 -9.11
N TYR A 264 13.72 -12.69 -9.17
CA TYR A 264 13.04 -11.99 -8.09
C TYR A 264 11.72 -12.65 -7.71
N HIS A 265 10.90 -13.03 -8.71
CA HIS A 265 9.67 -13.80 -8.48
C HIS A 265 9.97 -15.13 -7.76
N ARG A 266 10.92 -15.92 -8.26
CA ARG A 266 11.32 -17.19 -7.62
C ARG A 266 11.79 -17.01 -6.17
N GLN A 267 12.46 -15.90 -5.88
CA GLN A 267 12.98 -15.60 -4.55
C GLN A 267 11.87 -15.20 -3.57
N PHE A 268 10.98 -14.28 -3.96
CA PHE A 268 10.03 -13.66 -3.02
C PHE A 268 8.59 -14.14 -3.15
N TYR A 269 8.14 -14.61 -4.32
CA TYR A 269 6.75 -15.02 -4.57
C TYR A 269 6.53 -16.49 -4.22
N ARG A 270 6.87 -16.82 -2.97
CA ARG A 270 6.80 -18.16 -2.41
C ARG A 270 5.55 -18.32 -1.54
N PRO A 271 4.98 -19.52 -1.45
CA PRO A 271 3.80 -19.75 -0.60
C PRO A 271 4.09 -19.51 0.88
N ASP A 272 5.29 -19.84 1.37
CA ASP A 272 5.73 -19.59 2.75
C ASP A 272 6.08 -18.12 3.05
N ASN A 273 6.05 -17.26 2.03
CA ASN A 273 6.21 -15.81 2.12
C ASN A 273 4.92 -15.05 1.75
N LEU A 274 3.79 -15.75 1.63
CA LEU A 274 2.49 -15.16 1.27
C LEU A 274 1.55 -15.17 2.48
N CYS A 275 1.06 -13.98 2.83
CA CYS A 275 0.00 -13.79 3.81
C CYS A 275 -1.28 -13.33 3.13
N LEU A 276 -2.31 -14.18 3.17
CA LEU A 276 -3.64 -13.89 2.66
C LEU A 276 -4.53 -13.35 3.78
N ILE A 277 -4.90 -12.08 3.70
CA ILE A 277 -5.72 -11.41 4.69
C ILE A 277 -7.10 -11.18 4.10
N ILE A 278 -8.11 -11.83 4.67
CA ILE A 278 -9.49 -11.79 4.21
C ILE A 278 -10.36 -11.15 5.28
N THR A 279 -11.04 -10.06 4.91
CA THR A 279 -11.94 -9.33 5.80
C THR A 279 -13.35 -9.33 5.21
N GLY A 280 -14.34 -9.77 6.01
CA GLY A 280 -15.74 -9.86 5.61
C GLY A 280 -16.39 -11.18 6.01
N GLN A 281 -17.67 -11.33 5.70
CA GLN A 281 -18.46 -12.50 6.08
C GLN A 281 -18.16 -13.72 5.19
N VAL A 282 -17.17 -14.52 5.58
CA VAL A 282 -16.80 -15.76 4.90
C VAL A 282 -16.40 -16.86 5.89
N GLU A 283 -16.88 -18.08 5.65
CA GLU A 283 -16.54 -19.24 6.48
C GLU A 283 -15.13 -19.75 6.15
N PRO A 284 -14.26 -19.97 7.16
CA PRO A 284 -12.89 -20.47 6.95
C PRO A 284 -12.85 -21.76 6.12
N ALA A 285 -13.78 -22.70 6.37
CA ALA A 285 -13.84 -23.97 5.65
C ALA A 285 -14.02 -23.79 4.14
N LYS A 286 -14.81 -22.79 3.70
CA LYS A 286 -15.03 -22.49 2.28
C LYS A 286 -13.80 -21.85 1.65
N VAL A 287 -13.08 -20.99 2.39
CA VAL A 287 -11.80 -20.41 1.95
C VAL A 287 -10.79 -21.52 1.70
N PHE A 288 -10.61 -22.42 2.68
CA PHE A 288 -9.66 -23.52 2.55
C PHE A 288 -10.03 -24.44 1.40
N GLN A 289 -11.32 -24.78 1.24
CA GLN A 289 -11.82 -25.55 0.10
C GLN A 289 -11.51 -24.89 -1.25
N ALA A 290 -11.63 -23.57 -1.37
CA ALA A 290 -11.30 -22.85 -2.60
C ALA A 290 -9.78 -22.86 -2.89
N MET A 291 -8.94 -22.97 -1.85
CA MET A 291 -7.49 -23.05 -1.96
C MET A 291 -6.95 -24.47 -2.25
N ASP A 292 -7.77 -25.52 -2.12
CA ASP A 292 -7.40 -26.93 -2.32
C ASP A 292 -6.57 -27.19 -3.59
N GLY A 293 -6.98 -26.56 -4.70
CA GLY A 293 -6.32 -26.74 -5.98
C GLY A 293 -4.89 -26.20 -6.00
N ILE A 294 -4.64 -25.11 -5.26
CA ILE A 294 -3.33 -24.49 -5.09
C ILE A 294 -2.49 -25.30 -4.10
N GLU A 295 -3.05 -25.67 -2.95
CA GLU A 295 -2.37 -26.50 -1.93
C GLU A 295 -1.85 -27.83 -2.51
N ARG A 296 -2.63 -28.48 -3.38
CA ARG A 296 -2.21 -29.72 -4.06
C ARG A 296 -0.99 -29.56 -4.97
N LYS A 297 -0.71 -28.37 -5.51
CA LYS A 297 0.51 -28.12 -6.30
C LYS A 297 1.76 -28.21 -5.42
N PHE A 298 1.65 -27.94 -4.12
CA PHE A 298 2.77 -27.98 -3.17
C PHE A 298 2.97 -29.33 -2.49
N GLN A 299 1.96 -30.22 -2.49
CA GLN A 299 2.06 -31.56 -1.90
C GLN A 299 3.05 -32.50 -2.62
N ARG A 300 3.53 -32.13 -3.81
CA ARG A 300 4.30 -33.01 -4.70
C ARG A 300 5.76 -32.62 -4.90
N ASN A 301 6.21 -31.49 -4.35
CA ASN A 301 7.51 -30.94 -4.69
C ASN A 301 8.57 -31.23 -3.61
N ASP A 302 9.83 -31.25 -4.05
CA ASP A 302 11.01 -31.31 -3.18
C ASP A 302 10.96 -30.21 -2.10
N PRO A 303 11.57 -30.45 -0.93
CA PRO A 303 11.63 -29.45 0.13
C PRO A 303 12.16 -28.13 -0.43
N MET A 304 11.37 -27.06 -0.30
CA MET A 304 11.80 -25.74 -0.74
C MET A 304 13.04 -25.31 0.04
N PRO A 305 13.95 -24.54 -0.58
CA PRO A 305 15.05 -23.92 0.16
C PRO A 305 14.53 -23.14 1.36
N ALA A 306 15.28 -23.10 2.45
CA ALA A 306 14.90 -22.35 3.63
C ALA A 306 14.63 -20.88 3.26
N HIS A 307 13.44 -20.39 3.59
CA HIS A 307 13.06 -19.00 3.39
C HIS A 307 13.49 -18.18 4.61
N VAL A 308 14.25 -17.11 4.37
CA VAL A 308 14.52 -16.11 5.39
C VAL A 308 13.54 -14.98 5.14
N ARG A 309 12.60 -14.78 6.08
CA ARG A 309 11.66 -13.66 6.00
C ARG A 309 12.43 -12.34 5.87
N PRO A 310 12.10 -11.49 4.89
CA PRO A 310 12.72 -10.18 4.72
C PRO A 310 12.62 -9.30 5.97
N TRP A 311 13.46 -8.27 6.04
CA TRP A 311 13.42 -7.22 7.08
C TRP A 311 13.78 -7.61 8.51
N LEU A 312 14.14 -8.88 8.74
CA LEU A 312 14.67 -9.36 10.03
C LEU A 312 16.17 -9.11 10.21
N SER A 313 16.86 -8.71 9.14
CA SER A 313 18.30 -8.40 9.20
C SER A 313 18.54 -7.06 9.92
N PRO A 314 19.65 -6.93 10.68
CA PRO A 314 19.95 -5.70 11.38
C PRO A 314 20.18 -4.56 10.39
N VAL A 315 19.60 -3.40 10.70
CA VAL A 315 19.81 -2.16 9.94
C VAL A 315 21.09 -1.48 10.43
N PRO A 316 22.01 -1.06 9.54
CA PRO A 316 23.22 -0.35 9.95
C PRO A 316 22.94 0.93 10.74
N GLU A 317 23.75 1.18 11.76
CA GLU A 317 23.59 2.33 12.64
C GLU A 317 23.80 3.67 11.92
N PHE A 318 23.01 4.67 12.33
CA PHE A 318 23.15 6.05 11.88
C PHE A 318 23.87 6.87 12.96
N VAL A 319 25.18 7.12 12.75
CA VAL A 319 26.07 7.60 13.81
C VAL A 319 26.28 9.12 13.86
N ALA A 320 25.89 9.87 12.82
CA ALA A 320 26.17 11.31 12.75
C ALA A 320 25.04 12.08 12.06
N SER A 321 24.76 13.28 12.56
CA SER A 321 23.84 14.22 11.91
C SER A 321 24.37 14.64 10.54
N LEU A 322 23.50 14.61 9.53
CA LEU A 322 23.83 15.00 8.16
C LEU A 322 22.90 16.10 7.68
N GLN A 323 23.45 17.00 6.86
CA GLN A 323 22.69 18.02 6.14
C GLN A 323 23.06 17.94 4.67
N LYS A 324 22.06 17.84 3.80
CA LYS A 324 22.24 17.78 2.35
C LYS A 324 21.32 18.77 1.66
N LEU A 325 21.88 19.55 0.74
CA LEU A 325 21.11 20.33 -0.22
C LEU A 325 20.84 19.45 -1.43
N VAL A 326 19.56 19.32 -1.81
CA VAL A 326 19.14 18.49 -2.95
C VAL A 326 18.49 19.40 -3.97
N LEU A 327 19.14 19.55 -5.12
CA LEU A 327 18.57 20.27 -6.25
C LEU A 327 17.54 19.39 -6.95
N TYR A 328 16.50 20.00 -7.52
CA TYR A 328 15.47 19.37 -8.33
C TYR A 328 15.05 20.33 -9.45
N PRO A 329 14.59 19.82 -10.61
CA PRO A 329 14.08 20.68 -11.68
C PRO A 329 12.76 21.34 -11.27
N SER A 330 12.63 22.65 -11.48
CA SER A 330 11.44 23.43 -11.16
C SER A 330 11.41 24.69 -12.03
N ASP A 331 10.22 25.08 -12.49
CA ASP A 331 10.01 26.38 -13.14
C ASP A 331 9.92 27.52 -12.11
N ASP A 332 9.66 27.19 -10.84
CA ASP A 332 9.63 28.11 -9.71
C ASP A 332 10.80 27.81 -8.76
N GLU A 333 11.76 28.73 -8.70
CA GLU A 333 12.93 28.67 -7.83
C GLU A 333 12.75 29.48 -6.53
N SER A 334 11.58 30.10 -6.33
CA SER A 334 11.34 30.96 -5.16
C SER A 334 11.13 30.17 -3.87
N THR A 335 10.80 28.88 -3.97
CA THR A 335 10.49 28.03 -2.82
C THR A 335 11.15 26.66 -2.88
N GLY A 336 11.28 26.04 -1.71
CA GLY A 336 11.77 24.68 -1.53
C GLY A 336 11.05 23.93 -0.43
N ILE A 337 11.61 22.78 -0.06
CA ILE A 337 11.15 21.96 1.06
C ILE A 337 12.31 21.69 2.02
N VAL A 338 12.02 21.70 3.31
CA VAL A 338 12.99 21.30 4.35
C VAL A 338 12.39 20.12 5.08
N THR A 339 13.12 19.00 5.12
CA THR A 339 12.70 17.79 5.84
C THR A 339 13.77 17.44 6.87
N LEU A 340 13.34 17.37 8.13
CA LEU A 340 14.13 16.89 9.25
C LEU A 340 13.70 15.46 9.55
N CYS A 341 14.65 14.57 9.80
CA CYS A 341 14.39 13.16 10.02
C CYS A 341 15.30 12.62 11.13
N TRP A 342 14.71 11.81 12.00
CA TRP A 342 15.37 11.08 13.06
C TRP A 342 15.06 9.60 12.95
N ARG A 343 15.99 8.75 13.41
CA ARG A 343 15.67 7.35 13.69
C ARG A 343 14.61 7.29 14.78
N GLY A 344 13.60 6.46 14.57
CA GLY A 344 12.45 6.29 15.45
C GLY A 344 12.39 4.87 16.04
N PRO A 345 11.32 4.58 16.77
CA PRO A 345 11.05 3.25 17.30
C PRO A 345 10.87 2.22 16.18
N MET A 346 10.99 0.94 16.54
CA MET A 346 10.76 -0.17 15.63
C MET A 346 9.25 -0.30 15.34
N ALA A 347 8.88 -0.82 14.17
CA ALA A 347 7.47 -1.07 13.81
C ALA A 347 6.69 -1.92 14.83
N LYS A 348 7.39 -2.75 15.61
CA LYS A 348 6.80 -3.57 16.67
C LYS A 348 6.58 -2.85 18.01
N GLU A 349 7.23 -1.70 18.21
CA GLU A 349 7.11 -0.84 19.39
C GLU A 349 5.93 0.13 19.21
N LEU A 350 4.72 -0.43 19.14
CA LEU A 350 3.52 0.31 18.77
C LEU A 350 3.20 1.45 19.73
N PHE A 351 3.41 1.25 21.04
CA PHE A 351 3.15 2.29 22.03
C PHE A 351 4.05 3.51 21.80
N GLU A 352 5.36 3.28 21.62
CA GLU A 352 6.35 4.32 21.36
C GLU A 352 6.06 5.03 20.03
N MET A 353 5.70 4.27 18.99
CA MET A 353 5.28 4.80 17.69
C MET A 353 4.06 5.73 17.82
N THR A 354 3.02 5.30 18.53
CA THR A 354 1.82 6.10 18.77
C THR A 354 2.12 7.32 19.63
N ALA A 355 2.88 7.16 20.71
CA ALA A 355 3.26 8.26 21.60
C ALA A 355 4.02 9.37 20.84
N ILE A 356 4.95 8.97 19.96
CA ILE A 356 5.64 9.92 19.08
C ILE A 356 4.65 10.54 18.09
N GLY A 357 3.76 9.76 17.49
CA GLY A 357 2.72 10.28 16.58
C GLY A 357 1.83 11.33 17.25
N THR A 358 1.33 11.06 18.45
CA THR A 358 0.57 12.01 19.28
C THR A 358 1.38 13.27 19.59
N LEU A 359 2.65 13.13 19.94
CA LEU A 359 3.52 14.27 20.18
C LEU A 359 3.72 15.10 18.91
N MET A 360 3.98 14.47 17.76
CA MET A 360 4.16 15.16 16.48
C MET A 360 2.89 15.88 16.04
N GLU A 361 1.73 15.26 16.24
CA GLU A 361 0.41 15.85 16.01
C GLU A 361 0.21 17.11 16.89
N TYR A 362 0.49 16.98 18.20
CA TYR A 362 0.45 18.12 19.12
C TYR A 362 1.38 19.26 18.66
N LEU A 363 2.57 18.94 18.14
CA LEU A 363 3.54 19.92 17.70
C LEU A 363 3.16 20.62 16.38
N THR A 364 2.37 19.99 15.51
CA THR A 364 2.24 20.42 14.10
C THR A 364 0.82 20.61 13.57
N ASP A 365 -0.22 20.09 14.20
CA ASP A 365 -1.52 19.97 13.52
C ASP A 365 -2.29 21.30 13.37
N THR A 366 -2.60 21.95 14.49
CA THR A 366 -3.42 23.17 14.53
C THR A 366 -2.61 24.48 14.48
N PRO A 367 -3.22 25.65 14.14
CA PRO A 367 -2.53 26.95 14.18
C PRO A 367 -1.93 27.34 15.55
N ILE A 368 -2.46 26.77 16.64
CA ILE A 368 -1.92 27.01 17.99
C ILE A 368 -0.80 26.04 18.37
N SER A 369 -0.51 25.04 17.53
CA SER A 369 0.56 24.08 17.77
C SER A 369 1.94 24.76 17.71
N PRO A 370 2.92 24.37 18.56
CA PRO A 370 4.22 25.04 18.67
C PRO A 370 4.91 25.31 17.32
N LEU A 371 5.08 24.30 16.47
CA LEU A 371 5.78 24.49 15.20
C LEU A 371 4.96 25.29 14.19
N GLN A 372 3.64 25.25 14.26
CA GLN A 372 2.78 26.10 13.41
C GLN A 372 2.89 27.57 13.83
N ARG A 373 2.84 27.85 15.14
CA ARG A 373 3.01 29.20 15.68
C ARG A 373 4.35 29.83 15.36
N GLU A 374 5.41 29.03 15.37
CA GLU A 374 6.78 29.54 15.19
C GLU A 374 7.20 29.65 13.72
N LEU A 375 6.62 28.83 12.82
CA LEU A 375 7.03 28.77 11.41
C LEU A 375 5.99 29.30 10.43
N VAL A 376 4.70 29.28 10.78
CA VAL A 376 3.59 29.59 9.86
C VAL A 376 2.79 30.80 10.33
N GLU A 377 2.34 30.82 11.58
CA GLU A 377 1.45 31.86 12.13
C GLU A 377 2.22 33.09 12.66
N ILE A 378 3.16 33.60 11.85
CA ILE A 378 3.96 34.79 12.12
C ILE A 378 3.84 35.79 10.97
N ALA A 379 4.19 37.06 11.22
CA ALA A 379 4.09 38.12 10.21
C ALA A 379 4.89 37.82 8.92
N GLU A 380 6.04 37.15 9.06
CA GLU A 380 6.86 36.71 7.94
C GLU A 380 7.13 35.19 8.00
N PRO A 381 6.20 34.36 7.49
CA PRO A 381 6.29 32.90 7.62
C PRO A 381 7.57 32.30 7.04
N PHE A 382 8.05 31.21 7.65
CA PHE A 382 9.13 30.37 7.15
C PHE A 382 8.63 29.31 6.17
N CYS A 383 7.37 28.92 6.28
CA CYS A 383 6.72 27.94 5.41
C CYS A 383 5.20 28.16 5.45
N ASN A 384 4.46 27.53 4.54
CA ASN A 384 2.99 27.63 4.56
C ASN A 384 2.32 26.47 5.32
N LYS A 385 3.06 25.39 5.58
CA LYS A 385 2.56 24.22 6.28
C LYS A 385 3.72 23.40 6.84
N VAL A 386 3.59 23.00 8.10
CA VAL A 386 4.38 21.94 8.70
C VAL A 386 3.57 20.65 8.66
N LYS A 387 4.22 19.53 8.32
CA LYS A 387 3.65 18.18 8.35
C LYS A 387 4.59 17.26 9.09
N TRP A 388 4.06 16.15 9.57
CA TRP A 388 4.85 15.05 10.09
C TRP A 388 4.46 13.73 9.42
N SER A 389 5.32 12.73 9.56
CA SER A 389 5.04 11.35 9.18
C SER A 389 5.99 10.42 9.91
N VAL A 390 5.59 9.17 10.12
CA VAL A 390 6.47 8.12 10.61
C VAL A 390 6.56 7.01 9.58
N GLN A 391 7.74 6.41 9.44
CA GLN A 391 7.95 5.20 8.64
C GLN A 391 8.01 3.99 9.57
N GLU A 392 7.06 3.08 9.39
CA GLU A 392 6.88 1.84 10.17
C GLU A 392 7.79 0.73 9.66
N ASN A 393 9.10 0.92 9.80
CA ASN A 393 10.12 -0.04 9.38
C ASN A 393 10.68 -0.83 10.57
N SER A 394 11.49 -1.87 10.33
CA SER A 394 12.17 -2.61 11.40
C SER A 394 13.05 -1.71 12.26
N VAL A 395 13.58 -0.62 11.68
CA VAL A 395 14.06 0.56 12.40
C VAL A 395 13.40 1.79 11.77
N GLY A 396 12.38 2.34 12.43
CA GLY A 396 11.56 3.41 11.89
C GLY A 396 12.27 4.75 11.74
N CYS A 397 11.56 5.70 11.14
CA CYS A 397 12.00 7.09 10.99
C CYS A 397 10.86 8.06 11.31
N VAL A 398 11.15 9.14 12.00
CA VAL A 398 10.20 10.22 12.30
C VAL A 398 10.59 11.45 11.51
N LEU A 399 9.65 12.02 10.76
CA LEU A 399 9.92 13.13 9.85
C LEU A 399 9.07 14.35 10.21
N ILE A 400 9.69 15.53 10.14
CA ILE A 400 9.02 16.83 10.12
C ILE A 400 9.36 17.49 8.79
N LYS A 401 8.33 17.90 8.05
CA LYS A 401 8.46 18.53 6.74
C LYS A 401 7.84 19.93 6.75
N SER A 402 8.64 20.93 6.42
CA SER A 402 8.21 22.29 6.12
C SER A 402 8.03 22.45 4.60
N CYS A 403 6.80 22.81 4.19
CA CYS A 403 6.42 22.93 2.78
C CYS A 403 6.51 24.38 2.29
N ASN A 404 6.88 24.56 1.02
CA ASN A 404 6.93 25.86 0.33
C ASN A 404 7.73 26.91 1.11
N VAL A 405 8.91 26.52 1.57
CA VAL A 405 9.84 27.39 2.30
C VAL A 405 10.44 28.38 1.31
N PRO A 406 10.35 29.70 1.52
CA PRO A 406 11.02 30.67 0.67
C PRO A 406 12.53 30.39 0.58
N PHE A 407 13.11 30.45 -0.61
CA PHE A 407 14.49 30.04 -0.87
C PHE A 407 15.49 30.67 0.10
N GLN A 408 15.33 31.97 0.38
CA GLN A 408 16.20 32.74 1.28
C GLN A 408 16.15 32.25 2.74
N LYS A 409 15.06 31.59 3.16
CA LYS A 409 14.84 31.10 4.53
C LYS A 409 15.17 29.61 4.71
N LEU A 410 15.60 28.90 3.65
CA LEU A 410 15.84 27.44 3.70
C LEU A 410 16.82 27.03 4.81
N HIS A 411 17.87 27.82 5.01
CA HIS A 411 18.90 27.53 6.01
C HIS A 411 18.43 27.77 7.45
N ASP A 412 17.43 28.64 7.64
CA ASP A 412 16.97 29.07 8.96
C ASP A 412 15.91 28.13 9.56
N VAL A 413 15.15 27.42 8.70
CA VAL A 413 14.08 26.51 9.16
C VAL A 413 14.59 25.47 10.15
N ARG A 414 15.76 24.88 9.89
CA ARG A 414 16.37 23.91 10.80
C ARG A 414 16.57 24.52 12.18
N ALA A 415 17.22 25.68 12.24
CA ALA A 415 17.50 26.35 13.51
C ALA A 415 16.21 26.66 14.27
N LYS A 416 15.17 27.11 13.57
CA LYS A 416 13.86 27.41 14.18
C LYS A 416 13.12 26.19 14.71
N VAL A 417 13.15 25.07 13.98
CA VAL A 417 12.57 23.81 14.50
C VAL A 417 13.32 23.36 15.75
N PHE A 418 14.65 23.34 15.72
CA PHE A 418 15.46 22.90 16.87
C PHE A 418 15.30 23.83 18.08
N ASP A 419 15.31 25.15 17.89
CA ASP A 419 15.04 26.14 18.96
C ASP A 419 13.67 25.88 19.62
N THR A 420 12.62 25.63 18.83
CA THR A 420 11.29 25.29 19.36
C THR A 420 11.31 23.98 20.17
N LEU A 421 11.96 22.94 19.66
CA LEU A 421 12.04 21.65 20.34
C LEU A 421 12.90 21.74 21.61
N GLU A 422 13.99 22.50 21.60
CA GLU A 422 14.88 22.71 22.73
C GLU A 422 14.16 23.45 23.87
N ARG A 423 13.43 24.53 23.57
CA ARG A 423 12.59 25.24 24.55
C ARG A 423 11.54 24.35 25.21
N ILE A 424 10.94 23.44 24.45
CA ILE A 424 10.00 22.47 25.02
C ILE A 424 10.75 21.46 25.90
N SER A 425 11.86 20.91 25.42
CA SER A 425 12.62 19.87 26.12
C SER A 425 13.25 20.34 27.43
N ASN A 426 13.67 21.61 27.51
CA ASN A 426 14.27 22.20 28.70
C ASN A 426 13.24 22.83 29.67
N GLY A 427 11.95 22.75 29.34
CA GLY A 427 10.85 23.23 30.16
C GLY A 427 10.58 24.73 30.07
N THR A 428 11.22 25.46 29.15
CA THR A 428 10.89 26.89 28.89
C THR A 428 9.47 27.01 28.35
N ASP A 429 9.12 26.21 27.36
CA ASP A 429 7.78 26.11 26.80
C ASP A 429 7.10 24.85 27.37
N VAL A 430 6.25 25.04 28.38
CA VAL A 430 5.56 23.91 29.02
C VAL A 430 4.51 23.31 28.08
N LEU A 431 4.51 21.98 27.97
CA LEU A 431 3.45 21.26 27.26
C LEU A 431 2.11 21.45 27.98
N ASP A 432 1.13 22.02 27.27
CA ASP A 432 -0.24 22.11 27.75
C ASP A 432 -0.87 20.71 27.75
N MET A 433 -0.93 20.11 28.94
CA MET A 433 -1.47 18.77 29.12
C MET A 433 -2.99 18.70 28.93
N GLN A 434 -3.73 19.81 29.07
CA GLN A 434 -5.17 19.83 28.73
C GLN A 434 -5.35 19.76 27.22
N ARG A 435 -4.53 20.50 26.46
CA ARG A 435 -4.50 20.37 25.00
C ARG A 435 -4.01 18.99 24.56
N MET A 436 -3.00 18.43 25.22
CA MET A 436 -2.54 17.07 24.94
C MET A 436 -3.67 16.04 25.13
N GLN A 437 -4.45 16.14 26.21
CA GLN A 437 -5.63 15.29 26.42
C GLN A 437 -6.65 15.45 25.27
N THR A 438 -6.84 16.66 24.76
CA THR A 438 -7.73 16.92 23.62
C THR A 438 -7.20 16.26 22.34
N VAL A 439 -5.90 16.36 22.07
CA VAL A 439 -5.26 15.70 20.92
C VAL A 439 -5.40 14.18 21.00
N ILE A 440 -5.11 13.60 22.16
CA ILE A 440 -5.28 12.15 22.40
C ILE A 440 -6.73 11.75 22.17
N HIS A 441 -7.68 12.48 22.75
CA HIS A 441 -9.10 12.19 22.60
C HIS A 441 -9.55 12.24 21.13
N ARG A 442 -9.08 13.25 20.38
CA ARG A 442 -9.37 13.35 18.94
C ARG A 442 -8.78 12.17 18.17
N GLN A 443 -7.55 11.77 18.45
CA GLN A 443 -6.93 10.60 17.79
C GLN A 443 -7.67 9.30 18.07
N ILE A 444 -8.18 9.11 19.29
CA ILE A 444 -9.05 7.97 19.64
C ILE A 444 -10.33 8.00 18.79
N LEU A 445 -10.99 9.16 18.70
CA LEU A 445 -12.19 9.32 17.89
C LEU A 445 -11.93 9.09 16.40
N GLU A 446 -10.83 9.62 15.87
CA GLU A 446 -10.41 9.42 14.47
C GLU A 446 -10.13 7.95 14.18
N THR A 447 -9.46 7.25 15.10
CA THR A 447 -9.20 5.80 14.98
C THR A 447 -10.49 5.00 14.97
N ARG A 448 -11.42 5.29 15.89
CA ARG A 448 -12.74 4.65 15.94
C ARG A 448 -13.56 4.94 14.69
N ASN A 449 -13.61 6.20 14.24
CA ASN A 449 -14.29 6.58 13.01
C ASN A 449 -13.70 5.87 11.79
N HIS A 450 -12.37 5.72 11.74
CA HIS A 450 -11.71 4.99 10.67
C HIS A 450 -12.04 3.49 10.68
N MET A 451 -12.14 2.88 11.87
CA MET A 451 -12.60 1.49 12.02
C MET A 451 -14.06 1.32 11.59
N GLU A 452 -14.93 2.32 11.79
CA GLU A 452 -16.33 2.29 11.35
C GLU A 452 -16.47 2.50 9.84
N GLU A 453 -15.76 3.48 9.27
CA GLU A 453 -15.85 3.82 7.85
C GLU A 453 -15.12 2.81 6.96
N HIS A 454 -13.98 2.28 7.43
CA HIS A 454 -13.05 1.48 6.62
C HIS A 454 -12.55 0.19 7.31
N PRO A 455 -13.40 -0.60 8.00
CA PRO A 455 -12.97 -1.74 8.84
C PRO A 455 -12.12 -2.76 8.08
N HIS A 456 -12.47 -3.03 6.81
CA HIS A 456 -11.74 -3.98 5.96
C HIS A 456 -10.27 -3.60 5.77
N LYS A 457 -10.00 -2.29 5.55
CA LYS A 457 -8.65 -1.78 5.35
C LYS A 457 -7.91 -1.70 6.67
N SER A 458 -8.55 -1.13 7.69
CA SER A 458 -7.93 -0.95 9.01
C SER A 458 -7.42 -2.28 9.56
N VAL A 459 -8.24 -3.33 9.54
CA VAL A 459 -7.79 -4.67 9.97
C VAL A 459 -6.67 -5.21 9.09
N ALA A 460 -6.76 -5.03 7.76
CA ALA A 460 -5.78 -5.54 6.83
C ALA A 460 -4.39 -4.92 7.03
N PHE A 461 -4.29 -3.60 7.21
CA PHE A 461 -3.01 -2.92 7.43
C PHE A 461 -2.31 -3.40 8.71
N HIS A 462 -3.05 -3.63 9.80
CA HIS A 462 -2.48 -4.21 11.02
C HIS A 462 -1.99 -5.65 10.79
N CYS A 463 -2.70 -6.45 10.00
CA CYS A 463 -2.27 -7.81 9.64
C CYS A 463 -0.98 -7.79 8.82
N ILE A 464 -0.85 -6.84 7.89
CA ILE A 464 0.34 -6.63 7.07
C ILE A 464 1.52 -6.27 7.96
N GLY A 465 1.38 -5.25 8.83
CA GLY A 465 2.45 -4.85 9.75
C GLY A 465 2.94 -6.00 10.63
N HIS A 466 2.02 -6.79 11.19
CA HIS A 466 2.38 -7.98 11.96
C HIS A 466 3.07 -9.07 11.10
N PHE A 467 2.61 -9.30 9.87
CA PHE A 467 3.24 -10.26 8.97
C PHE A 467 4.70 -9.90 8.66
N LEU A 468 4.97 -8.62 8.43
CA LEU A 468 6.29 -8.09 8.09
C LEU A 468 7.23 -8.03 9.30
N TYR A 469 6.75 -7.50 10.43
CA TYR A 469 7.61 -7.09 11.56
C TYR A 469 7.31 -7.80 12.88
N GLY A 470 6.23 -8.58 12.95
CA GLY A 470 5.87 -9.32 14.15
C GLY A 470 6.88 -10.41 14.49
N ASP A 471 7.11 -10.63 15.78
CA ASP A 471 7.90 -11.76 16.28
C ASP A 471 7.17 -13.11 15.98
N GLN A 472 7.87 -14.25 16.10
CA GLN A 472 7.35 -15.59 15.73
C GLN A 472 6.01 -15.93 16.43
N GLU A 473 5.06 -16.42 15.61
CA GLU A 473 3.78 -17.15 15.80
C GLU A 473 2.82 -16.89 16.99
N GLU A 474 3.16 -16.24 18.11
CA GLU A 474 2.27 -16.24 19.31
C GLU A 474 1.71 -14.89 19.79
N GLU A 475 2.02 -13.74 19.19
CA GLU A 475 1.48 -12.46 19.69
C GLU A 475 0.87 -11.56 18.62
N VAL A 476 -0.09 -12.10 17.85
CA VAL A 476 -1.15 -11.25 17.27
C VAL A 476 -1.93 -10.54 18.39
N SER A 477 -1.98 -11.12 19.59
CA SER A 477 -2.76 -10.62 20.73
C SER A 477 -2.31 -9.26 21.27
N LYS A 478 -0.99 -8.98 21.37
CA LYS A 478 -0.54 -7.72 22.03
C LYS A 478 -0.61 -6.50 21.13
N ALA A 479 -0.42 -6.67 19.82
CA ALA A 479 -0.51 -5.57 18.86
C ALA A 479 -1.96 -5.11 18.61
N TYR A 480 -2.93 -6.04 18.64
CA TYR A 480 -4.33 -5.76 18.30
C TYR A 480 -5.17 -5.27 19.49
N ILE A 481 -4.87 -5.74 20.71
CA ILE A 481 -5.73 -5.51 21.88
C ILE A 481 -5.49 -4.13 22.50
N ILE A 482 -4.26 -3.62 22.49
CA ILE A 482 -3.94 -2.33 23.12
C ILE A 482 -4.56 -1.16 22.34
N PHE A 483 -4.65 -1.26 21.00
CA PHE A 483 -5.12 -0.13 20.19
C PHE A 483 -6.64 0.09 20.21
N LEU A 484 -7.42 -0.95 20.50
CA LEU A 484 -8.88 -0.88 20.41
C LEU A 484 -9.60 -1.11 21.74
N ASN A 485 -9.00 -1.80 22.72
CA ASN A 485 -9.65 -2.10 24.00
C ASN A 485 -9.11 -1.30 25.20
N GLU A 486 -7.94 -0.65 25.12
CA GLU A 486 -7.33 0.07 26.26
C GLU A 486 -7.46 1.60 26.20
N TYR A 487 -8.29 2.15 25.30
CA TYR A 487 -8.63 3.58 25.25
C TYR A 487 -10.13 3.83 25.14
#